data_AF-A0A2V9ZEH4-F1
#
_entry.id   AF-A0A2V9ZEH4-F1
#
_cell.length_a   1.000
_cell.length_b   1.000
_cell.length_c   1.000
_cell.angle_alpha   90.00
_cell.angle_beta   90.00
_cell.angle_gamma   90.00
#
_symmetry.space_group_name_H-M   'P 1'
#
loop_
_entity.id
_entity.type
_entity.pdbx_description
1 polymer ?
#
loop_
_entity_poly.entity_id
_entity_poly.type
_entity_poly.pdbx_seq_one_letter_code
_entity_poly.pdbx_strand_id
1 'polypeptide(L)'
;MNNVYGEAGASVNPLNPKLGSAMVLNWGARVYINGGSYGYNFGKLLDDGAGNYVGWYVVPSHATLGTGVPLPVAWGRRNSTASVSVPWNRIQGASSYTLLRVDFASGNLPLQGPYGTGAYAVATGLLPSSVCSGFVCSYTDTFATHANYVVPLSMPSHS
;
A
#
# COMPACT_ATOMS: atom_id res chain seq x y z
N MET A 1 -15.53 -5.87 -10.43
CA MET A 1 -14.55 -5.99 -9.34
C MET A 1 -13.16 -5.81 -9.95
N ASN A 2 -12.76 -4.58 -10.21
CA ASN A 2 -11.45 -4.27 -10.80
C ASN A 2 -10.90 -3.16 -9.94
N ASN A 3 -9.66 -3.26 -9.44
CA ASN A 3 -8.79 -2.16 -9.03
C ASN A 3 -7.61 -2.70 -8.23
N VAL A 4 -6.61 -3.31 -8.88
CA VAL A 4 -5.20 -3.23 -8.46
C VAL A 4 -4.33 -3.32 -9.71
N TYR A 5 -3.39 -2.39 -9.83
CA TYR A 5 -2.37 -2.36 -10.87
C TYR A 5 -1.05 -2.85 -10.26
N GLY A 6 -0.44 -3.87 -10.85
CA GLY A 6 0.90 -4.33 -10.49
C GLY A 6 1.66 -4.74 -11.75
N GLU A 7 2.94 -4.38 -11.84
CA GLU A 7 3.82 -4.91 -12.87
C GLU A 7 3.97 -6.44 -12.74
N ALA A 8 4.03 -7.15 -13.86
CA ALA A 8 4.42 -8.56 -13.89
C ALA A 8 5.91 -8.69 -14.20
N GLY A 9 6.63 -9.42 -13.36
CA GLY A 9 8.03 -9.78 -13.56
C GLY A 9 8.81 -9.88 -12.25
N ALA A 10 9.93 -10.61 -12.27
CA ALA A 10 10.88 -10.71 -11.16
C ALA A 10 11.86 -9.52 -11.13
N SER A 11 11.37 -8.32 -11.46
CA SER A 11 12.19 -7.13 -11.58
C SER A 11 12.46 -6.55 -10.19
N VAL A 12 13.75 -6.47 -9.81
CA VAL A 12 14.16 -5.76 -8.59
C VAL A 12 14.02 -4.27 -8.83
N ASN A 13 13.28 -3.57 -7.98
CA ASN A 13 13.14 -2.12 -8.10
C ASN A 13 14.53 -1.46 -7.89
N PRO A 14 15.05 -0.70 -8.87
CA PRO A 14 16.40 -0.14 -8.81
C PRO A 14 16.55 0.97 -7.76
N LEU A 15 15.44 1.53 -7.25
CA LEU A 15 15.45 2.56 -6.21
C LEU A 15 15.50 1.96 -4.80
N ASN A 16 14.90 0.78 -4.59
CA ASN A 16 14.96 0.06 -3.33
C ASN A 16 14.51 -1.41 -3.55
N PRO A 17 15.36 -2.41 -3.25
CA PRO A 17 15.05 -3.81 -3.48
C PRO A 17 13.93 -4.36 -2.58
N LYS A 18 13.50 -3.61 -1.56
CA LYS A 18 12.35 -3.92 -0.71
C LYS A 18 11.03 -3.43 -1.29
N LEU A 19 11.07 -2.56 -2.30
CA LEU A 19 9.88 -2.22 -3.08
C LEU A 19 9.63 -3.37 -4.07
N GLY A 20 8.40 -3.90 -4.09
CA GLY A 20 7.99 -4.92 -5.07
C GLY A 20 7.98 -4.39 -6.51
N SER A 21 7.45 -5.19 -7.44
CA SER A 21 7.22 -4.77 -8.83
C SER A 21 6.40 -3.47 -8.88
N ALA A 22 6.73 -2.53 -9.79
CA ALA A 22 6.21 -1.17 -9.68
C ALA A 22 4.68 -1.12 -9.83
N MET A 23 4.06 -0.19 -9.09
CA MET A 23 2.67 0.21 -9.31
C MET A 23 2.61 1.11 -10.54
N VAL A 24 1.57 0.99 -11.38
CA VAL A 24 1.39 1.87 -12.55
C VAL A 24 1.15 3.32 -12.08
N LEU A 25 2.12 4.19 -12.35
CA LEU A 25 2.01 5.64 -12.25
C LEU A 25 1.94 6.20 -13.68
N ASN A 26 0.74 6.57 -14.15
CA ASN A 26 0.55 7.14 -15.49
C ASN A 26 0.15 8.62 -15.39
N TRP A 27 0.83 9.49 -16.14
CA TRP A 27 0.53 10.91 -16.24
C TRP A 27 0.17 11.27 -17.68
N GLY A 28 -1.06 11.76 -17.91
CA GLY A 28 -1.50 12.31 -19.19
C GLY A 28 -1.87 11.30 -20.30
N ALA A 29 -1.74 9.98 -20.08
CA ALA A 29 -2.14 8.96 -21.05
C ALA A 29 -3.33 8.10 -20.58
N ARG A 30 -4.07 7.54 -21.55
CA ARG A 30 -5.19 6.62 -21.29
C ARG A 30 -4.65 5.24 -20.92
N VAL A 31 -5.01 4.76 -19.74
CA VAL A 31 -4.73 3.38 -19.30
C VAL A 31 -5.79 2.45 -19.92
N TYR A 32 -5.34 1.36 -20.56
CA TYR A 32 -6.22 0.28 -21.02
C TYR A 32 -6.11 -0.90 -20.05
N ILE A 33 -7.25 -1.40 -19.56
CA ILE A 33 -7.34 -2.49 -18.59
C ILE A 33 -7.73 -3.77 -19.35
N ASN A 34 -6.81 -4.73 -19.39
CA ASN A 34 -7.15 -6.11 -19.77
C ASN A 34 -7.05 -6.98 -18.51
N GLY A 35 -8.13 -7.68 -18.18
CA GLY A 35 -8.16 -8.58 -17.02
C GLY A 35 -7.30 -9.82 -17.22
N GLY A 36 -6.57 -10.22 -16.18
CA GLY A 36 -5.82 -11.47 -16.10
C GLY A 36 -5.45 -11.80 -14.65
N SER A 37 -5.32 -13.10 -14.32
CA SER A 37 -4.82 -13.55 -13.01
C SER A 37 -3.30 -13.36 -12.95
N TYR A 38 -2.83 -12.45 -12.11
CA TYR A 38 -1.39 -12.22 -11.90
C TYR A 38 -0.87 -13.01 -10.69
N GLY A 39 0.25 -13.70 -10.88
CA GLY A 39 1.04 -14.28 -9.80
C GLY A 39 1.87 -13.23 -9.06
N TYR A 40 1.52 -12.98 -7.79
CA TYR A 40 2.40 -12.82 -6.62
C TYR A 40 3.71 -11.98 -6.68
N ASN A 41 3.74 -10.73 -7.19
CA ASN A 41 4.95 -9.88 -7.11
C ASN A 41 4.85 -8.64 -6.18
N PHE A 42 4.07 -8.70 -5.10
CA PHE A 42 4.15 -7.69 -4.03
C PHE A 42 5.42 -7.87 -3.20
N GLY A 43 6.07 -6.77 -2.82
CA GLY A 43 7.31 -6.81 -2.03
C GLY A 43 7.10 -7.50 -0.69
N LYS A 44 7.84 -8.59 -0.43
CA LYS A 44 7.89 -9.24 0.89
C LYS A 44 8.85 -8.44 1.77
N LEU A 45 8.30 -7.72 2.75
CA LEU A 45 9.06 -6.84 3.63
C LEU A 45 9.67 -7.56 4.83
N LEU A 46 8.95 -8.57 5.35
CA LEU A 46 9.39 -9.37 6.49
C LEU A 46 8.85 -10.80 6.41
N ASP A 47 9.60 -11.74 6.96
CA ASP A 47 9.21 -13.15 7.10
C ASP A 47 9.96 -13.73 8.30
N ASP A 48 9.33 -13.72 9.47
CA ASP A 48 9.93 -14.19 10.73
C ASP A 48 9.48 -15.62 11.10
N GLY A 49 8.78 -16.32 10.20
CA GLY A 49 8.40 -17.73 10.37
C GLY A 49 6.92 -17.95 10.69
N ALA A 50 6.60 -18.83 11.65
CA ALA A 50 5.23 -19.22 11.96
C ALA A 50 4.45 -18.08 12.65
N GLY A 51 3.74 -17.29 11.85
CA GLY A 51 2.93 -16.19 12.35
C GLY A 51 1.85 -15.73 11.39
N ASN A 52 1.10 -14.70 11.81
CA ASN A 52 0.03 -14.10 11.04
C ASN A 52 0.61 -13.35 9.84
N TYR A 53 -0.14 -13.32 8.75
CA TYR A 53 0.26 -12.51 7.61
C TYR A 53 -0.24 -11.08 7.80
N VAL A 54 0.54 -10.15 7.26
CA VAL A 54 0.35 -8.73 7.42
C VAL A 54 0.52 -8.03 6.08
N GLY A 55 -0.37 -7.09 5.78
CA GLY A 55 -0.38 -6.33 4.54
C GLY A 55 -0.37 -4.84 4.83
N TRP A 56 0.53 -4.10 4.18
CA TRP A 56 0.59 -2.65 4.26
C TRP A 56 0.03 -2.00 3.01
N TYR A 57 -0.74 -0.94 3.22
CA TYR A 57 -1.32 -0.13 2.16
C TYR A 57 -1.06 1.34 2.42
N VAL A 58 -0.86 2.11 1.35
CA VAL A 58 -0.78 3.57 1.44
C VAL A 58 -2.01 4.18 0.78
N VAL A 59 -2.66 5.10 1.48
CA VAL A 59 -3.75 5.92 0.94
C VAL A 59 -3.22 7.32 0.70
N PRO A 60 -3.05 7.77 -0.55
CA PRO A 60 -2.72 9.16 -0.85
C PRO A 60 -3.93 10.06 -0.59
N SER A 61 -3.68 11.30 -0.18
CA SER A 61 -4.66 12.38 -0.25
C SER A 61 -4.11 13.52 -1.10
N HIS A 62 -4.99 14.15 -1.87
CA HIS A 62 -4.71 15.34 -2.67
C HIS A 62 -5.53 16.51 -2.14
N ALA A 63 -4.94 17.70 -2.12
CA ALA A 63 -5.60 18.89 -1.57
C ALA A 63 -6.94 19.23 -2.25
N THR A 64 -7.08 18.90 -3.54
CA THR A 64 -8.30 19.18 -4.33
C THR A 64 -9.09 17.96 -4.79
N LEU A 65 -8.43 16.79 -4.94
CA LEU A 65 -9.07 15.57 -5.46
C LEU A 65 -9.54 14.64 -4.33
N GLY A 66 -9.25 15.02 -3.08
CA GLY A 66 -9.61 14.25 -1.90
C GLY A 66 -8.72 13.01 -1.71
N THR A 67 -9.26 12.03 -1.01
CA THR A 67 -8.57 10.80 -0.63
C THR A 67 -8.67 9.76 -1.73
N GLY A 68 -7.54 9.16 -2.09
CA GLY A 68 -7.47 8.06 -3.05
C GLY A 68 -7.90 6.73 -2.46
N VAL A 69 -7.74 5.67 -3.25
CA VAL A 69 -7.95 4.29 -2.80
C VAL A 69 -6.68 3.75 -2.10
N PRO A 70 -6.79 2.76 -1.18
CA PRO A 70 -5.61 2.09 -0.64
C PRO A 70 -4.84 1.37 -1.73
N LEU A 71 -3.54 1.67 -1.80
CA LEU A 71 -2.61 1.03 -2.72
C LEU A 71 -1.76 0.02 -1.96
N PRO A 72 -1.70 -1.26 -2.38
CA PRO A 72 -0.86 -2.25 -1.73
C PRO A 72 0.62 -1.87 -1.86
N VAL A 73 1.35 -1.94 -0.74
CA VAL A 73 2.75 -1.53 -0.66
C VAL A 73 3.66 -2.75 -0.50
N ALA A 74 3.36 -3.55 0.53
CA ALA A 74 4.17 -4.70 0.89
C ALA A 74 3.34 -5.67 1.73
N TRP A 75 3.87 -6.87 1.89
CA TRP A 75 3.32 -7.85 2.82
C TRP A 75 4.44 -8.52 3.62
N GLY A 76 4.07 -9.25 4.66
CA GLY A 76 4.99 -10.09 5.39
C GLY A 76 4.29 -11.15 6.22
N ARG A 77 5.09 -12.01 6.84
CA ARG A 77 4.65 -13.02 7.80
C ARG A 77 5.33 -12.79 9.14
N ARG A 78 4.51 -12.65 10.19
CA ARG A 78 4.92 -12.07 11.48
C ARG A 78 4.56 -12.91 12.70
N ASN A 79 5.54 -13.16 13.56
CA ASN A 79 5.49 -13.70 14.92
C ASN A 79 5.99 -12.71 15.98
N SER A 80 6.66 -11.62 15.57
CA SER A 80 7.28 -10.64 16.47
C SER A 80 6.51 -9.31 16.50
N THR A 81 6.75 -8.45 17.51
CA THR A 81 6.21 -7.07 17.57
C THR A 81 7.25 -6.02 17.18
N ALA A 82 8.43 -6.43 16.69
CA ALA A 82 9.51 -5.50 16.34
C ALA A 82 9.06 -4.46 15.31
N SER A 83 9.58 -3.24 15.40
CA SER A 83 9.25 -2.19 14.43
C SER A 83 9.75 -2.55 13.02
N VAL A 84 9.01 -2.14 11.99
CA VAL A 84 9.41 -2.32 10.58
C VAL A 84 9.32 -1.01 9.82
N SER A 85 10.34 -0.69 9.03
CA SER A 85 10.29 0.42 8.07
C SER A 85 9.60 -0.04 6.80
N VAL A 86 8.45 0.56 6.49
CA VAL A 86 7.60 0.23 5.34
C VAL A 86 7.86 1.23 4.22
N PRO A 87 8.50 0.85 3.10
CA PRO A 87 8.79 1.75 1.99
C PRO A 87 7.69 1.72 0.92
N TRP A 88 7.40 2.85 0.28
CA TRP A 88 6.55 2.95 -0.92
C TRP A 88 7.10 3.98 -1.92
N ASN A 89 6.66 3.91 -3.17
CA ASN A 89 6.97 4.93 -4.17
C ASN A 89 6.24 6.23 -3.87
N ARG A 90 6.93 7.37 -3.99
CA ARG A 90 6.31 8.68 -3.88
C ARG A 90 5.22 8.84 -4.94
N ILE A 91 4.02 9.24 -4.49
CA ILE A 91 2.89 9.52 -5.38
C ILE A 91 2.91 11.00 -5.68
N GLN A 92 3.17 11.35 -6.95
CA GLN A 92 3.24 12.74 -7.36
C GLN A 92 1.90 13.45 -7.15
N GLY A 93 1.93 14.67 -6.61
CA GLY A 93 0.73 15.44 -6.29
C GLY A 93 0.08 15.09 -4.94
N ALA A 94 0.43 13.97 -4.29
CA ALA A 94 -0.10 13.67 -2.96
C ALA A 94 0.33 14.76 -1.96
N SER A 95 -0.64 15.35 -1.25
CA SER A 95 -0.42 16.32 -0.18
C SER A 95 -0.16 15.64 1.17
N SER A 96 -0.66 14.42 1.35
CA SER A 96 -0.38 13.57 2.51
C SER A 96 -0.61 12.09 2.22
N TYR A 97 -0.15 11.24 3.12
CA TYR A 97 -0.38 9.81 3.10
C TYR A 97 -1.01 9.33 4.41
N THR A 98 -1.76 8.24 4.32
CA THR A 98 -2.10 7.38 5.45
C THR A 98 -1.52 6.00 5.21
N LEU A 99 -0.77 5.49 6.19
CA LEU A 99 -0.29 4.10 6.20
C LEU A 99 -1.30 3.23 6.94
N LEU A 100 -1.75 2.18 6.27
CA LEU A 100 -2.66 1.18 6.80
C LEU A 100 -1.92 -0.15 6.99
N ARG A 101 -2.35 -0.93 7.98
CA ARG A 101 -1.95 -2.32 8.17
C ARG A 101 -3.18 -3.19 8.39
N VAL A 102 -3.18 -4.37 7.76
CA VAL A 102 -4.23 -5.38 7.91
C VAL A 102 -3.59 -6.72 8.27
N ASP A 103 -4.08 -7.36 9.31
CA ASP A 103 -3.69 -8.72 9.73
C ASP A 103 -4.64 -9.76 9.11
N PHE A 104 -4.11 -10.90 8.67
CA PHE A 104 -4.90 -11.97 8.06
C PHE A 104 -4.39 -13.37 8.41
N ALA A 105 -5.34 -14.29 8.58
CA ALA A 105 -5.12 -15.61 9.20
C ALA A 105 -4.67 -16.71 8.22
N SER A 106 -4.67 -16.48 6.90
CA SER A 106 -4.29 -17.51 5.92
C SER A 106 -3.51 -16.91 4.74
N GLY A 107 -2.61 -17.69 4.13
CA GLY A 107 -1.62 -17.24 3.12
C GLY A 107 -2.16 -16.70 1.80
N ASN A 108 -3.46 -16.40 1.71
CA ASN A 108 -4.00 -15.58 0.65
C ASN A 108 -3.76 -14.11 1.01
N LEU A 109 -2.72 -13.52 0.43
CA LEU A 109 -2.46 -12.09 0.51
C LEU A 109 -3.76 -11.35 0.12
N PRO A 110 -4.25 -10.39 0.92
CA PRO A 110 -5.35 -9.55 0.50
C PRO A 110 -4.86 -8.72 -0.69
N LEU A 111 -5.16 -9.23 -1.88
CA LEU A 111 -4.96 -8.55 -3.16
C LEU A 111 -5.82 -7.28 -3.25
N GLN A 112 -6.69 -7.04 -2.27
CA GLN A 112 -7.55 -5.88 -2.17
C GLN A 112 -7.26 -5.16 -0.86
N GLY A 113 -7.13 -3.83 -0.92
CA GLY A 113 -7.04 -3.02 0.29
C GLY A 113 -8.30 -3.11 1.17
N PRO A 114 -8.19 -2.74 2.46
CA PRO A 114 -9.37 -2.66 3.34
C PRO A 114 -10.41 -1.70 2.76
N TYR A 115 -11.68 -1.89 3.07
CA TYR A 115 -12.78 -1.00 2.68
C TYR A 115 -13.69 -0.74 3.88
N GLY A 116 -14.36 0.42 3.88
CA GLY A 116 -15.23 0.81 4.98
C GLY A 116 -14.43 1.24 6.22
N THR A 117 -15.06 1.14 7.38
CA THR A 117 -14.50 1.61 8.65
C THR A 117 -13.89 0.46 9.43
N GLY A 118 -12.64 0.63 9.88
CA GLY A 118 -12.01 -0.34 10.77
C GLY A 118 -10.72 0.19 11.38
N ALA A 119 -10.19 -0.56 12.34
CA ALA A 119 -8.92 -0.28 12.99
C ALA A 119 -7.77 -0.69 12.04
N TYR A 120 -7.43 0.19 11.10
CA TYR A 120 -6.43 -0.06 10.06
C TYR A 120 -5.25 0.91 10.12
N ALA A 121 -5.44 2.12 10.66
CA ALA A 121 -4.44 3.16 10.57
C ALA A 121 -3.26 2.88 11.48
N VAL A 122 -2.08 2.77 10.88
CA VAL A 122 -0.79 2.83 11.56
C VAL A 122 -0.42 4.29 11.80
N ALA A 123 -0.56 5.13 10.77
CA ALA A 123 -0.31 6.56 10.86
C ALA A 123 -1.09 7.32 9.78
N THR A 124 -1.60 8.50 10.13
CA THR A 124 -2.38 9.38 9.26
C THR A 124 -1.69 10.72 9.07
N GLY A 125 -1.95 11.41 7.96
CA GLY A 125 -1.48 12.78 7.76
C GLY A 125 0.04 12.89 7.55
N LEU A 126 0.67 11.83 7.06
CA LEU A 126 2.10 11.79 6.78
C LEU A 126 2.42 12.74 5.61
N LEU A 127 3.15 13.81 5.89
CA LEU A 127 3.50 14.80 4.86
C LEU A 127 4.64 14.26 3.98
N PRO A 128 4.58 14.44 2.65
CA PRO A 128 5.67 14.00 1.77
C PRO A 128 7.03 14.56 2.15
N SER A 129 7.09 15.77 2.71
CA SER A 129 8.33 16.39 3.18
C SER A 129 8.97 15.68 4.38
N SER A 130 8.21 14.91 5.17
CA SER A 130 8.72 14.20 6.35
C SER A 130 8.98 12.72 6.10
N VAL A 131 8.27 12.11 5.15
CA VAL A 131 8.38 10.65 4.90
C VAL A 131 9.06 10.29 3.59
N CYS A 132 9.33 11.24 2.69
CA CYS A 132 9.94 10.95 1.39
C CYS A 132 11.36 11.51 1.24
N SER A 133 12.25 10.68 0.70
CA SER A 133 13.56 11.06 0.19
C SER A 133 13.60 10.78 -1.32
N GLY A 134 13.59 11.84 -2.12
CA GLY A 134 13.47 11.73 -3.58
C GLY A 134 12.15 11.09 -4.01
N PHE A 135 12.25 9.92 -4.67
CA PHE A 135 11.13 9.15 -5.19
C PHE A 135 10.67 8.01 -4.26
N VAL A 136 11.32 7.82 -3.11
CA VAL A 136 11.00 6.77 -2.16
C VAL A 136 10.50 7.41 -0.86
N CYS A 137 9.39 6.91 -0.36
CA CYS A 137 8.84 7.27 0.94
C CYS A 137 8.92 6.08 1.89
N SER A 138 8.97 6.34 3.19
CA SER A 138 8.94 5.30 4.20
C SER A 138 8.39 5.79 5.53
N TYR A 139 7.74 4.89 6.27
CA TYR A 139 7.33 5.13 7.66
C TYR A 139 7.57 3.89 8.50
N THR A 140 7.95 4.11 9.77
CA THR A 140 8.22 3.02 10.71
C THR A 140 6.94 2.63 11.42
N ASP A 141 6.42 1.45 11.10
CA ASP A 141 5.35 0.81 11.85
C ASP A 141 5.94 0.14 13.10
N THR A 142 5.54 0.63 14.27
CA THR A 142 5.98 0.12 15.58
C THR A 142 5.10 -1.01 16.12
N PHE A 143 4.05 -1.39 15.39
CA PHE A 143 3.08 -2.38 15.83
C PHE A 143 2.31 -2.00 17.08
N ALA A 144 2.14 -0.70 17.30
CA ALA A 144 1.10 -0.20 18.16
C ALA A 144 -0.30 -0.63 17.66
N THR A 145 -1.28 -0.58 18.56
CA THR A 145 -2.69 -0.79 18.24
C THR A 145 -3.13 0.16 17.14
N HIS A 146 -3.84 -0.36 16.14
CA HIS A 146 -4.33 0.46 15.03
C HIS A 146 -5.36 1.49 15.50
N ALA A 147 -5.30 2.67 14.90
CA ALA A 147 -6.38 3.64 15.00
C ALA A 147 -7.49 3.33 14.00
N ASN A 148 -8.72 3.75 14.33
CA ASN A 148 -9.83 3.69 13.40
C ASN A 148 -9.58 4.59 12.19
N TYR A 149 -9.88 4.06 11.01
CA TYR A 149 -9.79 4.77 9.75
C TYR A 149 -10.97 4.40 8.86
N VAL A 150 -11.55 5.41 8.22
CA VAL A 150 -12.59 5.23 7.21
C VAL A 150 -11.91 5.19 5.87
N VAL A 151 -11.82 4.01 5.28
CA VAL A 151 -11.37 3.89 3.90
C VAL A 151 -12.51 4.33 2.99
N PRO A 152 -12.30 5.33 2.10
CA PRO A 152 -13.32 5.74 1.15
C PRO A 152 -13.79 4.55 0.32
N LEU A 153 -15.10 4.36 0.21
CA LEU A 153 -15.66 3.40 -0.73
C LEU A 153 -15.28 3.88 -2.14
N SER A 154 -14.65 3.00 -2.93
CA SER A 154 -14.42 3.29 -4.35
C SER A 154 -15.78 3.27 -5.07
N MET A 155 -16.47 4.40 -5.13
CA MET A 155 -17.53 4.63 -6.10
C MET A 155 -17.06 5.68 -7.10
N PRO A 156 -16.76 5.33 -8.35
CA PRO A 156 -17.01 6.25 -9.43
C PRO A 156 -18.53 6.22 -9.68
N SER A 157 -19.27 7.23 -9.22
CA SER A 157 -20.60 7.49 -9.78
C SER A 157 -20.39 8.12 -11.15
N HIS A 158 -20.40 7.29 -12.19
CA HIS A 158 -20.70 7.74 -13.54
C HIS A 158 -22.20 7.58 -13.75
N SER A 159 -22.91 8.70 -13.72
CA SER A 159 -24.15 8.91 -14.48
C SER A 159 -23.78 9.40 -15.87
#